data_AF-A0A0Q1AI48-F1
#
_entry.id   AF-A0A0Q1AI48-F1
#
_cell.length_a   1.000
_cell.length_b   1.000
_cell.length_c   1.000
_cell.angle_alpha   90.00
_cell.angle_beta   90.00
_cell.angle_gamma   90.00
#
_symmetry.space_group_name_H-M   'P 1'
#
loop_
_entity.id
_entity.type
_entity.pdbx_description
1 polymer ?
#
loop_
_entity_poly.entity_id
_entity_poly.type
_entity_poly.pdbx_seq_one_letter_code
_entity_poly.pdbx_strand_id
1 'polypeptide(L)'
;MAVMVYLLLAAIALFALSISPALGSDSDGSGNEVKGDTSTGSIVLDVYLDEGGRALIVGYLETGRLEDLVFLEGSEYVHDEETGELYAKSNGLTSAQGNGTRIEFEADIGWNEGHLAFYLPKDAKLLAVSCSEGLEYSVAEAEDSLKVEVLGYDLEGIEVVIDYDLTG
;
A
#
# COMPACT_ATOMS: atom_id res chain seq x y z
N MET A 1 -7.03 -15.61 -42.12
CA MET A 1 -7.88 -15.71 -40.91
C MET A 1 -7.97 -14.31 -40.33
N ALA A 2 -9.21 -13.83 -40.16
CA ALA A 2 -9.72 -12.57 -39.57
C ALA A 2 -8.68 -11.46 -39.28
N VAL A 3 -8.64 -10.35 -40.04
CA VAL A 3 -9.56 -9.19 -39.97
C VAL A 3 -9.79 -8.74 -38.53
N MET A 4 -9.05 -7.72 -38.09
CA MET A 4 -9.39 -6.97 -36.88
C MET A 4 -9.69 -5.53 -37.26
N VAL A 5 -10.99 -5.26 -37.25
CA VAL A 5 -11.65 -3.98 -37.44
C VAL A 5 -11.63 -3.25 -36.10
N TYR A 6 -11.24 -1.97 -36.09
CA TYR A 6 -12.11 -0.83 -35.77
C TYR A 6 -11.25 0.41 -35.48
N LEU A 7 -11.24 1.31 -36.46
CA LEU A 7 -11.07 2.75 -36.24
C LEU A 7 -12.21 3.24 -35.35
N LEU A 8 -11.90 4.05 -34.34
CA LEU A 8 -12.73 5.23 -34.07
C LEU A 8 -11.90 6.36 -33.47
N LEU A 9 -11.86 7.46 -34.23
CA LEU A 9 -11.45 8.78 -33.77
C LEU A 9 -12.45 9.30 -32.73
N ALA A 10 -11.94 10.00 -31.72
CA ALA A 10 -12.66 11.10 -31.10
C ALA A 10 -11.66 12.19 -30.70
N ALA A 11 -11.49 13.17 -31.60
CA ALA A 11 -10.98 14.49 -31.28
C ALA A 11 -12.18 15.44 -31.30
N ILE A 12 -12.51 16.10 -30.20
CA ILE A 12 -13.25 17.38 -30.22
C ILE A 12 -12.68 18.34 -29.18
N ALA A 13 -12.57 19.58 -29.63
CA ALA A 13 -11.77 20.70 -29.22
C ALA A 13 -12.42 21.64 -28.16
N LEU A 14 -11.53 22.39 -27.50
CA LEU A 14 -11.58 23.81 -27.11
C LEU A 14 -12.88 24.43 -26.56
N PHE A 15 -12.75 25.00 -25.36
CA PHE A 15 -13.33 26.28 -24.91
C PHE A 15 -12.51 26.75 -23.70
N ALA A 16 -12.15 28.00 -23.43
CA ALA A 16 -11.93 29.24 -24.17
C ALA A 16 -11.12 30.11 -23.19
N LEU A 17 -10.15 30.88 -23.68
CA LEU A 17 -9.46 31.89 -22.89
C LEU A 17 -10.44 33.01 -22.49
N SER A 18 -10.68 33.19 -21.19
CA SER A 18 -11.23 34.43 -20.64
C SER A 18 -10.16 35.15 -19.83
N ILE A 19 -9.44 36.05 -20.49
CA ILE A 19 -8.62 37.06 -19.81
C ILE A 19 -9.55 38.23 -19.52
N SER A 20 -9.76 38.53 -18.24
CA SER A 20 -10.29 39.83 -17.80
C SER A 20 -9.37 40.39 -16.71
N PRO A 21 -8.98 41.67 -16.78
CA PRO A 21 -8.18 42.31 -15.75
C PRO A 21 -9.08 42.91 -14.66
N ALA A 22 -8.67 42.82 -13.40
CA ALA A 22 -9.19 43.68 -12.35
C ALA A 22 -8.17 43.87 -11.21
N LEU A 23 -7.61 45.08 -11.19
CA LEU A 23 -7.26 45.94 -10.05
C LEU A 23 -6.98 45.29 -8.69
N GLY A 24 -5.80 45.61 -8.17
CA GLY A 24 -5.31 45.16 -6.87
C GLY A 24 -6.09 45.65 -5.67
N SER A 25 -5.93 44.89 -4.60
CA SER A 25 -5.98 45.37 -3.23
C SER A 25 -4.86 44.66 -2.49
N ASP A 26 -3.85 45.41 -2.07
CA ASP A 26 -2.82 44.94 -1.17
C ASP A 26 -3.48 44.54 0.16
N SER A 27 -3.51 43.24 0.41
CA SER A 27 -3.70 42.71 1.76
C SER A 27 -2.62 41.67 1.98
N ASP A 28 -1.53 42.11 2.61
CA ASP A 28 -0.53 41.28 3.27
C ASP A 28 -1.23 40.41 4.31
N GLY A 29 -1.77 39.29 3.84
CA GLY A 29 -2.11 38.14 4.65
C GLY A 29 -1.12 37.05 4.31
N SER A 30 0.05 37.07 4.95
CA SER A 30 0.94 35.92 5.04
C SER A 30 0.24 34.82 5.83
N GLY A 31 -0.81 34.25 5.26
CA GLY A 31 -1.31 32.94 5.61
C GLY A 31 -0.27 31.96 5.09
N ASN A 32 0.66 31.60 5.97
CA ASN A 32 1.47 30.41 5.78
C ASN A 32 0.46 29.26 5.78
N GLU A 33 -0.07 28.90 4.61
CA GLU A 33 -0.63 27.58 4.39
C GLU A 33 0.54 26.62 4.58
N VAL A 34 0.77 26.23 5.83
CA VAL A 34 1.45 24.98 6.11
C VAL A 34 0.47 23.92 5.63
N LYS A 35 0.50 23.65 4.31
CA LYS A 35 0.25 22.30 3.84
C LYS A 35 1.35 21.48 4.50
N GLY A 36 1.05 20.96 5.67
CA GLY A 36 1.79 19.85 6.26
C GLY A 36 1.48 18.66 5.38
N ASP A 37 2.09 18.62 4.19
CA ASP A 37 2.13 17.44 3.36
C ASP A 37 3.21 16.55 3.99
N THR A 38 2.83 15.89 5.07
CA THR A 38 3.66 14.94 5.82
C THR A 38 3.67 13.55 5.17
N SER A 39 2.95 13.38 4.06
CA SER A 39 2.93 12.17 3.25
C SER A 39 4.27 12.02 2.52
N THR A 40 5.04 10.98 2.86
CA THR A 40 6.49 10.93 2.55
C THR A 40 6.84 10.00 1.38
N GLY A 41 5.86 9.32 0.79
CA GLY A 41 6.06 8.40 -0.35
C GLY A 41 4.94 7.36 -0.45
N SER A 42 5.22 6.23 -1.09
CA SER A 42 4.26 5.16 -1.38
C SER A 42 4.78 3.80 -0.95
N ILE A 43 3.88 2.92 -0.54
CA ILE A 43 4.17 1.54 -0.21
C ILE A 43 3.31 0.62 -1.06
N VAL A 44 3.95 -0.13 -1.97
CA VAL A 44 3.29 -1.03 -2.91
C VAL A 44 3.97 -2.39 -2.81
N LEU A 45 3.45 -3.27 -1.95
CA LEU A 45 4.11 -4.51 -1.56
C LEU A 45 3.22 -5.74 -1.71
N ASP A 46 3.81 -6.80 -2.27
CA ASP A 46 3.30 -8.17 -2.17
C ASP A 46 4.00 -8.89 -1.01
N VAL A 47 3.22 -9.54 -0.16
CA VAL A 47 3.67 -10.25 1.04
C VAL A 47 3.23 -11.70 0.93
N TYR A 48 4.18 -12.61 0.70
CA TYR A 48 3.92 -14.05 0.58
C TYR A 48 4.25 -14.77 1.88
N LEU A 49 3.28 -15.45 2.46
CA LEU A 49 3.44 -16.19 3.71
C LEU A 49 3.55 -17.69 3.43
N ASP A 50 4.51 -18.34 4.09
CA ASP A 50 4.53 -19.80 4.15
C ASP A 50 3.79 -20.35 5.38
N GLU A 51 3.61 -21.68 5.41
CA GLU A 51 2.95 -22.39 6.52
C GLU A 51 3.67 -22.22 7.86
N GLY A 52 4.95 -21.84 7.85
CA GLY A 52 5.75 -21.56 9.04
C GLY A 52 5.64 -20.13 9.55
N GLY A 53 4.83 -19.28 8.89
CA GLY A 53 4.67 -17.87 9.22
C GLY A 53 5.81 -16.97 8.72
N ARG A 54 6.73 -17.49 7.89
CA ARG A 54 7.79 -16.68 7.31
C ARG A 54 7.25 -15.91 6.12
N ALA A 55 7.66 -14.64 6.00
CA ALA A 55 7.21 -13.75 4.95
C ALA A 55 8.33 -13.45 3.95
N LEU A 56 8.00 -13.53 2.66
CA LEU A 56 8.72 -12.87 1.59
C LEU A 56 7.97 -11.60 1.21
N ILE A 57 8.63 -10.45 1.33
CA ILE A 57 8.07 -9.13 1.02
C ILE A 57 8.79 -8.61 -0.22
N VAL A 58 8.05 -8.26 -1.26
CA VAL A 58 8.60 -7.71 -2.51
C VAL A 58 7.74 -6.58 -3.02
N GLY A 59 8.33 -5.63 -3.74
CA GLY A 59 7.59 -4.55 -4.38
C GLY A 59 8.37 -3.25 -4.36
N TYR A 60 7.65 -2.14 -4.21
CA TYR A 60 8.21 -0.80 -4.20
C TYR A 60 7.88 -0.10 -2.89
N LEU A 61 8.91 0.51 -2.31
CA LEU A 61 8.86 1.25 -1.06
C LEU A 61 9.59 2.56 -1.26
N GLU A 62 8.83 3.64 -1.42
CA GLU A 62 9.36 4.99 -1.52
C GLU A 62 9.29 5.64 -0.15
N THR A 63 10.43 5.75 0.54
CA THR A 63 10.52 6.41 1.84
C THR A 63 11.92 6.91 2.10
N GLY A 64 12.03 8.04 2.82
CA GLY A 64 13.29 8.52 3.37
C GLY A 64 13.57 8.06 4.80
N ARG A 65 12.72 7.18 5.36
CA ARG A 65 12.73 6.77 6.79
C ARG A 65 12.61 5.26 6.93
N LEU A 66 13.47 4.52 6.21
CA LEU A 66 13.43 3.05 6.17
C LEU A 66 13.65 2.42 7.55
N GLU A 67 14.49 3.05 8.37
CA GLU A 67 14.84 2.63 9.73
C GLU A 67 13.68 2.69 10.73
N ASP A 68 12.61 3.43 10.41
CA ASP A 68 11.44 3.60 11.27
C ASP A 68 10.35 2.55 10.98
N LEU A 69 10.56 1.67 10.00
CA LEU A 69 9.55 0.70 9.55
C LEU A 69 9.61 -0.60 10.37
N VAL A 70 8.65 -0.76 11.26
CA VAL A 70 8.52 -1.91 12.18
C VAL A 70 8.45 -3.24 11.42
N PHE A 71 7.74 -3.30 10.29
CA PHE A 71 7.59 -4.55 9.52
C PHE A 71 8.93 -5.09 8.94
N LEU A 72 9.97 -4.25 8.86
CA LEU A 72 11.33 -4.64 8.44
C LEU A 72 12.24 -5.02 9.62
N GLU A 73 11.80 -4.83 10.86
CA GLU A 73 12.63 -5.12 12.03
C GLU A 73 13.02 -6.61 12.05
N GLY A 74 14.31 -6.88 12.23
CA GLY A 74 14.85 -8.25 12.22
C GLY A 74 14.82 -8.97 10.86
N SER A 75 14.45 -8.28 9.78
CA SER A 75 14.40 -8.85 8.43
C SER A 75 15.75 -8.80 7.73
N GLU A 76 15.99 -9.77 6.84
CA GLU A 76 17.06 -9.68 5.83
C GLU A 76 16.50 -8.98 4.60
N TYR A 77 17.00 -7.79 4.24
CA TYR A 77 16.46 -7.03 3.12
C TYR A 77 17.51 -6.37 2.23
N VAL A 78 17.09 -6.07 1.00
CA VAL A 78 17.76 -5.20 0.03
C VAL A 78 16.72 -4.18 -0.42
N HIS A 79 17.11 -2.90 -0.37
CA HIS A 79 16.30 -1.78 -0.85
C HIS A 79 17.15 -0.94 -1.80
N ASP A 80 16.63 -0.65 -2.98
CA ASP A 80 17.24 0.26 -3.94
C ASP A 80 16.64 1.64 -3.75
N GLU A 81 17.44 2.59 -3.27
CA GLU A 81 16.99 3.96 -2.99
C GLU A 81 16.65 4.76 -4.25
N GLU A 82 17.13 4.37 -5.43
CA GLU A 82 16.85 5.06 -6.69
C GLU A 82 15.54 4.58 -7.31
N THR A 83 15.30 3.27 -7.30
CA THR A 83 14.09 2.67 -7.91
C THR A 83 12.97 2.43 -6.91
N GLY A 84 13.26 2.45 -5.61
CA GLY A 84 12.34 2.06 -4.55
C GLY A 84 12.14 0.55 -4.42
N GLU A 85 12.79 -0.28 -5.23
CA GLU A 85 12.61 -1.73 -5.20
C GLU A 85 13.01 -2.32 -3.84
N LEU A 86 12.13 -3.11 -3.25
CA LEU A 86 12.33 -3.81 -2.00
C LEU A 86 12.28 -5.32 -2.21
N TYR A 87 13.23 -6.03 -1.61
CA TYR A 87 13.19 -7.47 -1.38
C TYR A 87 13.54 -7.74 0.08
N ALA A 88 12.63 -8.33 0.86
CA ALA A 88 12.87 -8.66 2.25
C ALA A 88 12.37 -10.05 2.63
N LYS A 89 13.11 -10.71 3.53
CA LYS A 89 12.68 -11.94 4.21
C LYS A 89 12.48 -11.61 5.68
N SER A 90 11.25 -11.77 6.15
CA SER A 90 10.87 -11.47 7.52
C SER A 90 10.40 -12.72 8.24
N ASN A 91 10.86 -12.90 9.47
CA ASN A 91 10.28 -13.84 10.44
C ASN A 91 9.47 -13.09 11.52
N GLY A 92 9.41 -11.76 11.45
CA GLY A 92 8.81 -10.91 12.49
C GLY A 92 7.37 -10.49 12.21
N LEU A 93 6.89 -10.67 10.97
CA LEU A 93 5.56 -10.21 10.56
C LEU A 93 4.42 -11.07 11.14
N THR A 94 4.71 -12.29 11.60
CA THR A 94 3.71 -13.18 12.15
C THR A 94 3.95 -13.49 13.62
N SER A 95 2.87 -13.67 14.36
CA SER A 95 2.87 -14.12 15.74
C SER A 95 1.81 -15.19 15.98
N ALA A 96 2.05 -16.08 16.94
CA ALA A 96 1.07 -17.10 17.32
C ALA A 96 -0.03 -16.46 18.16
N GLN A 97 -1.29 -16.68 17.78
CA GLN A 97 -2.47 -16.22 18.51
C GLN A 97 -3.36 -17.41 18.90
N GLY A 98 -3.08 -17.98 20.08
CA GLY A 98 -3.75 -19.21 20.50
C GLY A 98 -3.42 -20.38 19.57
N ASN A 99 -4.40 -20.84 18.80
CA ASN A 99 -4.21 -21.87 17.77
C ASN A 99 -4.05 -21.27 16.35
N GLY A 100 -4.25 -19.97 16.20
CA GLY A 100 -4.14 -19.27 14.93
C GLY A 100 -2.83 -18.51 14.78
N THR A 101 -2.67 -17.88 13.63
CA THR A 101 -1.57 -16.99 13.28
C THR A 101 -2.13 -15.60 13.08
N ARG A 102 -1.43 -14.61 13.62
CA ARG A 102 -1.68 -13.19 13.41
C ARG A 102 -0.57 -12.62 12.54
N ILE A 103 -0.94 -11.82 11.55
CA ILE A 103 -0.05 -10.89 10.85
C ILE A 103 -0.27 -9.49 11.44
N GLU A 104 0.82 -8.80 11.77
CA GLU A 104 0.81 -7.38 12.14
C GLU A 104 1.76 -6.64 11.20
N PHE A 105 1.21 -5.73 10.41
CA PHE A 105 1.96 -4.86 9.50
C PHE A 105 1.76 -3.41 9.92
N GLU A 106 2.85 -2.76 10.31
CA GLU A 106 2.85 -1.39 10.83
C GLU A 106 3.86 -0.51 10.10
N ALA A 107 3.38 0.66 9.65
CA ALA A 107 4.16 1.71 9.04
C ALA A 107 3.57 3.08 9.42
N ASP A 108 3.87 3.53 10.64
CA ASP A 108 3.28 4.70 11.33
C ASP A 108 3.77 6.08 10.83
N ILE A 109 4.09 6.18 9.54
CA ILE A 109 4.41 7.45 8.88
C ILE A 109 3.30 7.79 7.87
N GLY A 110 3.21 9.05 7.46
CA GLY A 110 2.24 9.46 6.44
C GLY A 110 2.61 8.91 5.06
N TRP A 111 1.62 8.36 4.33
CA TRP A 111 1.79 7.76 3.00
C TRP A 111 0.83 8.37 1.98
N ASN A 112 1.31 8.63 0.76
CA ASN A 112 0.45 9.04 -0.36
C ASN A 112 -0.42 7.87 -0.84
N GLU A 113 0.16 6.67 -0.85
CA GLU A 113 -0.48 5.44 -1.29
C GLU A 113 0.02 4.29 -0.42
N GLY A 114 -0.92 3.46 0.00
CA GLY A 114 -0.64 2.14 0.56
C GLY A 114 -1.39 1.08 -0.22
N HIS A 115 -0.66 0.19 -0.90
CA HIS A 115 -1.20 -0.97 -1.59
C HIS A 115 -0.44 -2.21 -1.14
N LEU A 116 -1.11 -3.08 -0.38
CA LEU A 116 -0.54 -4.30 0.16
C LEU A 116 -1.34 -5.50 -0.32
N ALA A 117 -0.68 -6.55 -0.77
CA ALA A 117 -1.31 -7.83 -1.06
C ALA A 117 -0.67 -8.95 -0.25
N PHE A 118 -1.41 -9.47 0.72
CA PHE A 118 -1.00 -10.59 1.55
C PHE A 118 -1.49 -11.89 0.92
N TYR A 119 -0.56 -12.75 0.53
CA TYR A 119 -0.80 -14.09 0.00
C TYR A 119 -0.61 -15.09 1.14
N LEU A 120 -1.71 -15.46 1.78
CA LEU A 120 -1.73 -16.46 2.85
C LEU A 120 -1.62 -17.88 2.26
N PRO A 121 -1.14 -18.87 3.04
CA PRO A 121 -1.10 -20.26 2.59
C PRO A 121 -2.46 -20.74 2.06
N LYS A 122 -2.44 -21.68 1.10
CA LYS A 122 -3.65 -22.20 0.43
C LYS A 122 -4.72 -22.69 1.40
N ASP A 123 -4.30 -23.34 2.48
CA ASP A 123 -5.19 -23.92 3.49
C ASP A 123 -5.47 -22.94 4.66
N ALA A 124 -5.16 -21.65 4.46
CA ALA A 124 -5.48 -20.61 5.41
C ALA A 124 -6.98 -20.33 5.42
N LYS A 125 -7.55 -20.30 6.62
CA LYS A 125 -8.90 -19.85 6.89
C LYS A 125 -8.84 -18.50 7.59
N LEU A 126 -9.28 -17.46 6.88
CA LEU A 126 -9.37 -16.11 7.42
C LEU A 126 -10.36 -16.05 8.61
N LEU A 127 -9.92 -15.47 9.71
CA LEU A 127 -10.72 -15.27 10.93
C LEU A 127 -11.16 -13.82 11.06
N ALA A 128 -10.24 -12.87 10.89
CA ALA A 128 -10.50 -11.45 10.98
C ALA A 128 -9.49 -10.64 10.16
N VAL A 129 -9.93 -9.47 9.72
CA VAL A 129 -9.07 -8.42 9.13
C VAL A 129 -9.47 -7.09 9.74
N SER A 130 -8.50 -6.31 10.18
CA SER A 130 -8.68 -4.91 10.55
C SER A 130 -7.58 -4.05 9.94
N CYS A 131 -7.93 -2.82 9.59
CA CYS A 131 -7.02 -1.85 9.02
C CYS A 131 -7.24 -0.46 9.64
N SER A 132 -6.20 0.37 9.64
CA SER A 132 -6.28 1.77 10.07
C SER A 132 -7.25 2.59 9.20
N GLU A 133 -7.61 3.79 9.67
CA GLU A 133 -8.51 4.71 8.95
C GLU A 133 -7.95 5.06 7.56
N GLY A 134 -8.83 5.12 6.56
CA GLY A 134 -8.47 5.41 5.17
C GLY A 134 -8.08 4.17 4.33
N LEU A 135 -7.86 3.02 4.97
CA LEU A 135 -7.62 1.75 4.28
C LEU A 135 -8.93 0.99 4.03
N GLU A 136 -9.04 0.40 2.84
CA GLU A 136 -10.05 -0.57 2.48
C GLU A 136 -9.39 -1.92 2.17
N TYR A 137 -10.09 -3.02 2.46
CA TYR A 137 -9.58 -4.36 2.13
C TYR A 137 -10.56 -5.18 1.31
N SER A 138 -10.02 -6.13 0.55
CA SER A 138 -10.78 -7.15 -0.16
C SER A 138 -10.10 -8.53 -0.02
N VAL A 139 -10.88 -9.59 -0.19
CA VAL A 139 -10.41 -10.97 -0.03
C VAL A 139 -10.79 -11.76 -1.27
N ALA A 140 -9.84 -12.51 -1.83
CA ALA A 140 -10.04 -13.35 -2.99
C ALA A 140 -9.23 -14.65 -2.91
N GLU A 141 -9.80 -15.73 -3.42
CA GLU A 141 -9.03 -16.96 -3.67
C GLU A 141 -8.13 -16.75 -4.89
N ALA A 142 -6.87 -17.15 -4.77
CA ALA A 142 -5.92 -17.29 -5.88
C ALA A 142 -5.47 -18.75 -5.98
N GLU A 143 -4.77 -19.12 -7.06
CA GLU A 143 -4.51 -20.53 -7.42
C GLU A 143 -3.97 -21.39 -6.27
N ASP A 144 -3.01 -20.86 -5.51
CA ASP A 144 -2.35 -21.54 -4.38
C ASP A 144 -2.27 -20.68 -3.11
N SER A 145 -3.18 -19.72 -2.95
CA SER A 145 -3.18 -18.82 -1.79
C SER A 145 -4.55 -18.18 -1.56
N LEU A 146 -4.82 -17.78 -0.32
CA LEU A 146 -5.87 -16.81 -0.03
C LEU A 146 -5.26 -15.40 -0.04
N LYS A 147 -5.70 -14.54 -0.95
CA LYS A 147 -5.20 -13.16 -1.07
C LYS A 147 -6.07 -12.20 -0.24
N VAL A 148 -5.43 -11.41 0.63
CA VAL A 148 -6.02 -10.23 1.27
C VAL A 148 -5.33 -9.01 0.69
N GLU A 149 -6.09 -8.18 -0.02
CA GLU A 149 -5.58 -6.93 -0.61
C GLU A 149 -6.07 -5.75 0.21
N VAL A 150 -5.17 -4.81 0.49
CA VAL A 150 -5.43 -3.59 1.26
C VAL A 150 -4.97 -2.41 0.42
N LEU A 151 -5.82 -1.39 0.29
CA LEU A 151 -5.56 -0.19 -0.49
C LEU A 151 -6.03 1.06 0.24
N GLY A 152 -5.26 2.14 0.16
CA GLY A 152 -5.68 3.48 0.58
C GLY A 152 -4.75 4.57 0.07
N TYR A 153 -5.19 5.82 0.22
CA TYR A 153 -4.50 7.03 -0.25
C TYR A 153 -4.55 8.10 0.82
N ASP A 154 -3.58 9.03 0.81
CA ASP A 154 -3.47 10.14 1.76
C ASP A 154 -3.62 9.68 3.23
N LEU A 155 -2.80 8.70 3.62
CA LEU A 155 -2.87 7.98 4.88
C LEU A 155 -2.01 8.63 5.96
N GLU A 156 -2.53 8.71 7.19
CA GLU A 156 -1.74 9.17 8.36
C GLU A 156 -0.75 8.09 8.85
N GLY A 157 -1.03 6.83 8.54
CA GLY A 157 -0.26 5.65 8.93
C GLY A 157 -0.96 4.38 8.46
N ILE A 158 -0.19 3.30 8.33
CA ILE A 158 -0.71 1.99 7.92
C ILE A 158 -0.57 1.02 9.08
N GLU A 159 -1.71 0.54 9.56
CA GLU A 159 -1.80 -0.61 10.46
C GLU A 159 -2.72 -1.64 9.80
N VAL A 160 -2.23 -2.85 9.58
CA VAL A 160 -3.01 -3.97 9.07
C VAL A 160 -2.80 -5.18 9.97
N VAL A 161 -3.92 -5.73 10.45
CA VAL A 161 -3.93 -6.95 11.26
C VAL A 161 -4.78 -8.00 10.56
N ILE A 162 -4.20 -9.18 10.35
CA ILE A 162 -4.88 -10.32 9.72
C ILE A 162 -4.73 -11.54 10.62
N ASP A 163 -5.86 -12.06 11.10
CA ASP A 163 -5.90 -13.29 11.89
C ASP A 163 -6.39 -14.44 11.00
N TYR A 164 -5.64 -15.55 10.97
CA TYR A 164 -5.99 -16.74 10.19
C TYR A 164 -5.60 -18.04 10.91
N ASP A 165 -6.32 -19.12 10.62
CA ASP A 165 -5.95 -20.48 11.02
C ASP A 165 -5.41 -21.26 9.82
N LEU A 166 -4.51 -22.21 10.05
CA LEU A 166 -4.19 -23.23 9.05
C LEU A 166 -5.05 -24.47 9.30
N THR A 167 -5.81 -24.89 8.29
CA THR A 167 -6.48 -26.19 8.35
C THR A 167 -5.47 -27.25 7.92
N GLY A 168 -4.91 -27.97 8.89
CA GLY A 168 -4.00 -29.10 8.64
C GLY A 168 -4.69 -30.35 8.08
#